data_AF-A0A1Q4XMQ4-F1
#
_entry.id   AF-A0A1Q4XMQ4-F1
#
_cell.length_a   1.000
_cell.length_b   1.000
_cell.length_c   1.000
_cell.angle_alpha   90.00
_cell.angle_beta   90.00
_cell.angle_gamma   90.00
#
_symmetry.space_group_name_H-M   'P 1'
#
loop_
_entity.id
_entity.type
_entity.pdbx_description
1 polymer ?
#
loop_
_entity_poly.entity_id
_entity_poly.type
_entity_poly.pdbx_seq_one_letter_code
_entity_poly.pdbx_strand_id
1 'polypeptide(L)' 'MIMTELLLTVEEAAERLRVSRWMIYNLIRSRTLRTVKIGRRRLVPVAALPECLEALEDAA' A
#
# COMPACT_ATOMS: atom_id res chain seq x y z
N MET A 1 -4.12 22.52 9.66
CA MET A 1 -3.11 21.80 8.87
C MET A 1 -3.44 20.32 8.94
N ILE A 2 -3.70 19.68 7.80
CA ILE A 2 -3.84 18.22 7.75
C ILE A 2 -2.43 17.67 7.66
N MET A 3 -1.96 16.96 8.67
CA MET A 3 -0.65 16.31 8.61
C MET A 3 -0.83 14.99 7.88
N THR A 4 -0.28 14.88 6.68
CA THR A 4 -0.28 13.64 5.90
C THR A 4 0.83 12.73 6.39
N GLU A 5 0.50 11.50 6.80
CA GLU A 5 1.55 10.53 7.11
C GLU A 5 2.34 10.19 5.84
N LEU A 6 3.64 9.93 6.00
CA LEU A 6 4.47 9.47 4.88
C LEU A 6 4.35 7.95 4.67
N LEU A 7 4.06 7.22 5.74
CA LEU A 7 4.08 5.76 5.81
C LEU A 7 2.85 5.26 6.53
N LEU A 8 2.34 4.12 6.06
CA LEU A 8 1.22 3.39 6.62
C LEU A 8 1.66 2.00 7.04
N THR A 9 1.00 1.47 8.04
CA THR A 9 0.97 0.03 8.32
C THR A 9 0.22 -0.71 7.21
N VAL A 10 0.36 -2.03 7.19
CA VAL A 10 -0.38 -2.89 6.25
C VAL A 10 -1.89 -2.77 6.50
N GLU A 11 -2.30 -2.70 7.77
CA GLU A 11 -3.67 -2.47 8.20
C GLU A 11 -4.24 -1.14 7.67
N GLU A 12 -3.55 -0.02 7.89
CA GLU A 12 -4.01 1.30 7.41
C GLU A 12 -4.07 1.36 5.87
N ALA A 13 -3.13 0.70 5.17
CA ALA A 13 -3.18 0.62 3.72
C ALA A 13 -4.38 -0.20 3.23
N ALA A 14 -4.71 -1.30 3.91
CA ALA A 14 -5.90 -2.10 3.63
C ALA A 14 -7.18 -1.30 3.78
N GLU A 15 -7.29 -0.51 4.86
CA GLU A 15 -8.42 0.37 5.11
C GLU A 15 -8.56 1.46 4.04
N ARG A 16 -7.46 2.09 3.63
CA ARG A 16 -7.47 3.12 2.59
C ARG A 16 -7.86 2.58 1.22
N LEU A 17 -7.36 1.40 0.85
CA LEU A 17 -7.71 0.74 -0.41
C LEU A 17 -9.06 0.00 -0.35
N ARG A 18 -9.72 -0.06 0.81
CA ARG A 18 -10.98 -0.78 1.04
C ARG A 18 -10.90 -2.27 0.66
N VAL A 19 -9.77 -2.91 0.97
CA VAL A 19 -9.52 -4.33 0.69
C VAL A 19 -9.14 -5.10 1.96
N SER A 20 -9.19 -6.43 1.89
CA SER A 20 -8.71 -7.27 2.98
C SER A 20 -7.18 -7.21 3.12
N ARG A 21 -6.66 -7.48 4.33
CA ARG A 21 -5.20 -7.62 4.54
C ARG A 21 -4.59 -8.68 3.62
N TRP A 22 -5.32 -9.76 3.35
CA TRP A 22 -4.88 -10.80 2.42
C TRP A 22 -4.64 -10.24 1.01
N MET A 23 -5.54 -9.38 0.53
CA MET A 23 -5.37 -8.70 -0.76
C MET A 23 -4.13 -7.80 -0.78
N ILE A 24 -3.87 -7.04 0.30
CA ILE A 24 -2.64 -6.24 0.41
C ILE A 24 -1.39 -7.12 0.27
N TYR A 25 -1.34 -8.26 0.95
CA TYR A 25 -0.20 -9.18 0.81
C TYR A 25 -0.07 -9.74 -0.61
N ASN A 26 -1.19 -9.99 -1.31
CA ASN A 26 -1.14 -10.37 -2.72
C ASN A 26 -0.58 -9.26 -3.60
N LEU A 27 -1.02 -8.01 -3.43
CA LEU A 27 -0.50 -6.86 -4.18
C LEU A 27 1.00 -6.62 -3.92
N ILE A 28 1.45 -6.86 -2.68
CA ILE A 28 2.88 -6.81 -2.36
C ILE A 28 3.62 -7.96 -3.05
N ARG A 29 3.07 -9.16 -3.04
CA ARG A 29 3.66 -10.36 -3.65
C ARG A 29 3.74 -10.25 -5.17
N SER A 30 2.72 -9.66 -5.82
CA SER A 30 2.70 -9.37 -7.25
C SER A 30 3.56 -8.17 -7.64
N ARG A 31 4.14 -7.46 -6.66
CA ARG A 31 4.89 -6.20 -6.82
C ARG A 31 4.06 -5.02 -7.33
N THR A 32 2.73 -5.12 -7.31
CA THR A 32 1.82 -4.02 -7.65
C THR A 32 1.81 -2.94 -6.55
N LEU A 33 1.92 -3.35 -5.28
CA LEU A 33 2.01 -2.42 -4.15
C LEU A 33 3.43 -2.39 -3.56
N ARG A 34 4.08 -1.22 -3.65
CA ARG A 34 5.42 -1.02 -3.09
C ARG A 34 5.39 -0.89 -1.57
N THR A 35 6.41 -1.43 -0.92
CA THR A 35 6.59 -1.33 0.54
C THR A 35 8.03 -1.07 0.91
N VAL A 36 8.23 -0.45 2.06
CA VAL A 36 9.54 -0.22 2.67
C VAL A 36 9.66 -1.03 3.96
N LYS A 37 10.85 -1.56 4.23
CA LYS A 37 11.15 -2.28 5.47
C LYS A 37 11.97 -1.38 6.39
N ILE A 38 11.44 -1.07 7.56
CA ILE A 38 12.15 -0.30 8.60
C ILE A 38 12.27 -1.19 9.84
N GLY A 39 13.49 -1.69 10.07
CA GLY A 39 13.76 -2.71 11.09
C GLY A 39 12.93 -3.98 10.85
N ARG A 40 12.07 -4.32 11.80
CA ARG A 40 11.17 -5.50 11.73
C ARG A 40 9.83 -5.20 11.08
N ARG A 41 9.49 -3.93 10.85
CA ARG A 41 8.20 -3.50 10.33
C ARG A 41 8.25 -3.32 8.82
N ARG A 42 7.18 -3.73 8.14
CA ARG A 42 6.90 -3.40 6.74
C ARG A 42 5.87 -2.28 6.73
N LEU A 43 6.15 -1.23 5.99
CA LEU A 43 5.29 -0.06 5.85
C LEU A 43 5.03 0.23 4.37
N VAL A 44 3.90 0.85 4.10
CA VAL A 44 3.43 1.25 2.77
C VAL A 44 3.59 2.77 2.66
N PRO A 45 4.42 3.29 1.74
CA PRO A 45 4.44 4.72 1.46
C PRO A 45 3.07 5.19 1.00
N VAL A 46 2.61 6.35 1.47
CA VAL A 46 1.30 6.89 1.01
C VAL A 46 1.27 7.09 -0.50
N ALA A 47 2.39 7.52 -1.09
CA ALA A 47 2.54 7.66 -2.54
C ALA A 47 2.42 6.33 -3.31
N ALA A 48 2.62 5.18 -2.66
CA ALA A 48 2.46 3.88 -3.32
C ALA A 48 1.00 3.49 -3.56
N LEU A 49 0.03 4.13 -2.89
CA LEU A 49 -1.40 3.88 -3.10
C LEU A 49 -1.88 4.32 -4.49
N PRO A 50 -1.69 5.58 -4.93
CA PRO A 50 -2.10 6.00 -6.27
C PRO A 50 -1.34 5.24 -7.37
N GLU A 51 -0.04 5.02 -7.22
CA GLU A 51 0.73 4.20 -8.17
C GLU A 51 0.20 2.76 -8.29
N CYS A 52 -0.26 2.18 -7.16
CA CYS A 52 -0.89 0.86 -7.18
C CYS A 52 -2.24 0.89 -7.92
N LEU A 53 -3.00 1.98 -7.81
CA LEU A 53 -4.27 2.13 -8.53
C LEU A 53 -4.02 2.25 -10.04
N GLU A 54 -3.08 3.11 -10.45
CA GLU A 54 -2.66 3.24 -11.86
C GLU A 54 -2.24 1.89 -12.44
N ALA A 55 -1.41 1.12 -11.71
CA ALA A 55 -0.98 -0.20 -12.15
C ALA A 55 -2.13 -1.24 -12.24
N LEU A 56 -3.22 -1.07 -11.48
CA LEU A 56 -4.40 -1.92 -11.56
C LEU A 56 -5.31 -1.54 -12.72
N GLU A 57 -5.39 -0.25 -13.04
CA GLU A 57 -6.12 0.27 -14.21
C GLU A 57 -5.46 -0.16 -15.52
N ASP A 58 -4.12 -0.10 -15.60
CA ASP A 58 -3.35 -0.51 -16.79
C ASP A 58 -3.39 -2.03 -17.06
N ALA A 59 -3.71 -2.84 -16.05
CA ALA A 59 -3.78 -4.29 -16.15
C ALA A 59 -5.17 -4.82 -16.57
N ALA A 60 -6.18 -3.94 -16.67
CA ALA A 60 -7.56 -4.25 -17.05
C ALA A 60 -7.79 -4.09 -18.56
#